data_AF-A0A6L9MGU7-F1
#
_entry.id   AF-A0A6L9MGU7-F1
#
_cell.length_a   1.000
_cell.length_b   1.000
_cell.length_c   1.000
_cell.angle_alpha   90.00
_cell.angle_beta   90.00
_cell.angle_gamma   90.00
#
_symmetry.space_group_name_H-M   'P 1'
#
loop_
_entity.id
_entity.type
_entity.pdbx_description
1 polymer ?
#
loop_
_entity_poly.entity_id
_entity_poly.type
_entity_poly.pdbx_seq_one_letter_code
_entity_poly.pdbx_strand_id
1 'polypeptide(L)'
;MTQVAYGPRQARSIDQLEQATSGGWEGLEAMFAPRPEQPVHNQPSDDVAMYLAQGLNSQKGREVIEWLMDITLRQPFRATGKSFEETAILTANRQGIEGVGEVILAAIRRGQELIDNQ
;
A
#
# COMPACT_ATOMS: atom_id res chain seq x y z
N MET A 1 8.94 9.53 12.27
CA MET A 1 10.11 8.70 11.92
C MET A 1 9.59 7.54 11.10
N THR A 2 9.75 7.57 9.79
CA THR A 2 9.14 6.59 8.88
C THR A 2 10.20 5.58 8.48
N GLN A 3 10.00 4.32 8.87
CA GLN A 3 10.95 3.25 8.64
C GLN A 3 10.89 2.84 7.16
N VAL A 4 11.96 3.13 6.41
CA VAL A 4 12.11 2.75 5.01
C VAL A 4 12.34 1.23 4.95
N ALA A 5 11.40 0.48 4.37
CA ALA A 5 11.54 -0.94 4.15
C ALA A 5 12.55 -1.19 3.01
N TYR A 6 13.76 -1.64 3.34
CA TYR A 6 14.74 -2.06 2.35
C TYR A 6 14.39 -3.48 1.87
N GLY A 7 13.77 -3.58 0.69
CA GLY A 7 13.60 -4.86 -0.01
C GLY A 7 14.94 -5.52 -0.37
N PRO A 8 14.96 -6.84 -0.67
CA PRO A 8 16.19 -7.56 -1.02
C PRO A 8 16.82 -6.95 -2.28
N ARG A 9 18.14 -6.69 -2.22
CA ARG A 9 18.92 -6.06 -3.29
C ARG A 9 18.84 -6.94 -4.55
N GLN A 10 17.98 -6.57 -5.49
CA GLN A 10 17.99 -7.17 -6.82
C GLN A 10 19.28 -6.75 -7.53
N ALA A 11 20.08 -7.72 -7.96
CA ALA A 11 21.28 -7.47 -8.75
C ALA A 11 20.88 -6.90 -10.12
N ARG A 12 21.48 -5.76 -10.51
CA ARG A 12 21.28 -5.13 -11.82
C ARG A 12 22.39 -5.57 -12.79
N SER A 13 22.09 -5.64 -14.08
CA SER A 13 23.07 -6.02 -15.12
C SER A 13 24.09 -4.91 -15.34
N ILE A 14 25.28 -5.28 -15.83
CA ILE A 14 26.37 -4.34 -16.14
C ILE A 14 25.94 -3.32 -17.21
N ASP A 15 25.11 -3.71 -18.17
CA ASP A 15 24.58 -2.81 -19.19
C ASP A 15 23.76 -1.64 -18.60
N GLN A 16 23.05 -1.88 -17.50
CA GLN A 16 22.27 -0.83 -16.82
C GLN A 16 23.16 0.16 -16.08
N LEU A 17 24.32 -0.30 -15.59
CA LEU A 17 25.34 0.56 -14.99
C LEU A 17 26.00 1.46 -16.04
N GLU A 18 26.34 0.92 -17.20
CA GLU A 18 26.95 1.69 -18.30
C GLU A 18 25.99 2.76 -18.85
N GLN A 19 24.69 2.45 -18.92
CA GLN A 19 23.70 3.45 -19.28
C GLN A 19 23.57 4.55 -18.22
N ALA A 20 23.63 4.22 -16.93
CA ALA A 20 23.51 5.20 -15.86
C ALA A 20 24.75 6.13 -15.76
N THR A 21 25.96 5.61 -16.03
CA THR A 21 27.19 6.42 -16.02
C THR A 21 27.32 7.35 -17.21
N SER A 22 26.59 7.10 -18.31
CA SER A 22 26.57 7.98 -19.49
C SER A 22 25.97 9.38 -19.19
N GLY A 23 25.10 9.47 -18.17
CA GLY A 23 24.52 10.72 -17.65
C GLY A 23 25.34 11.37 -16.53
N GLY A 24 26.56 10.89 -16.25
CA GLY A 24 27.41 11.39 -15.18
C GLY A 24 26.96 10.97 -13.77
N TRP A 25 27.47 11.65 -12.74
CA TRP A 25 27.20 11.34 -11.34
C TRP A 25 25.71 11.48 -10.97
N GLU A 26 24.98 12.36 -11.65
CA GLU A 26 23.54 12.56 -11.47
C GLU A 26 22.73 11.34 -11.96
N GLY A 27 23.14 10.70 -13.07
CA GLY A 27 22.54 9.46 -13.56
C GLY A 27 22.78 8.27 -12.63
N LEU A 28 23.95 8.22 -11.99
CA LEU A 28 24.24 7.25 -10.93
C LEU A 28 23.40 7.51 -9.67
N GLU A 29 23.27 8.76 -9.23
CA GLU A 29 22.47 9.12 -8.06
C GLU A 29 20.98 8.79 -8.28
N ALA A 30 20.43 9.08 -9.47
CA ALA A 30 19.09 8.66 -9.86
C ALA A 30 18.90 7.13 -9.90
N MET A 31 19.96 6.38 -10.22
CA MET A 31 19.94 4.91 -10.22
C MET A 31 19.79 4.32 -8.80
N PHE A 32 20.37 5.00 -7.80
CA PHE A 32 20.32 4.66 -6.37
C PHE A 32 19.19 5.35 -5.60
N ALA A 33 18.55 6.37 -6.19
CA ALA A 33 17.37 6.99 -5.64
C ALA A 33 16.30 5.92 -5.35
N PRO A 34 15.57 6.03 -4.22
CA PRO A 34 14.43 5.16 -3.95
C PRO A 34 13.48 5.25 -5.14
N ARG A 35 13.29 4.15 -5.88
CA ARG A 35 12.31 4.15 -6.95
C ARG A 35 10.94 4.37 -6.32
N PRO A 36 10.16 5.37 -6.77
CA PRO A 36 8.80 5.59 -6.27
C PRO A 36 7.87 4.40 -6.59
N GLU A 37 8.32 3.47 -7.43
CA GLU A 37 7.53 2.38 -7.99
C GLU A 37 7.88 1.01 -7.42
N GLN A 38 8.16 0.90 -6.11
CA GLN A 38 7.88 -0.40 -5.49
C GLN A 38 6.36 -0.49 -5.32
N PRO A 39 5.68 -1.51 -5.90
CA PRO A 39 4.28 -1.71 -5.61
C PRO A 39 4.15 -1.77 -4.09
N VAL A 40 3.37 -0.86 -3.51
CA VAL A 40 3.05 -0.95 -2.09
C VAL A 40 2.46 -2.35 -1.91
N HIS A 41 2.91 -3.07 -0.88
CA HIS A 41 2.47 -4.44 -0.66
C HIS A 41 0.93 -4.51 -0.70
N ASN A 42 0.38 -5.39 -1.54
CA ASN A 42 -1.07 -5.51 -1.83
C ASN A 42 -1.74 -4.33 -2.57
N GLN A 43 -0.98 -3.46 -3.24
CA GLN A 43 -1.54 -2.38 -4.07
C GLN A 43 -2.27 -2.97 -5.29
N PRO A 44 -3.53 -2.57 -5.55
CA PRO A 44 -4.26 -3.00 -6.73
C PRO A 44 -3.75 -2.27 -7.98
N SER A 45 -4.25 -2.64 -9.17
CA SER A 45 -3.93 -1.92 -10.41
C SER A 45 -4.37 -0.45 -10.35
N ASP A 46 -3.73 0.40 -11.14
CA ASP A 46 -4.06 1.83 -11.24
C ASP A 46 -5.53 2.05 -11.62
N ASP A 47 -6.10 1.23 -12.53
CA ASP A 47 -7.53 1.27 -12.87
C ASP A 47 -8.45 1.03 -11.67
N VAL A 48 -8.11 0.05 -10.83
CA VAL A 48 -8.88 -0.27 -9.63
C VAL A 48 -8.72 0.83 -8.59
N ALA A 49 -7.50 1.35 -8.41
CA ALA A 49 -7.23 2.47 -7.52
C ALA A 49 -8.05 3.72 -7.92
N MET A 50 -8.02 4.08 -9.21
CA MET A 50 -8.80 5.18 -9.77
C MET A 50 -10.31 4.92 -9.63
N TYR A 51 -10.79 3.71 -9.88
CA TYR A 51 -12.20 3.36 -9.70
C TYR A 51 -12.64 3.55 -8.25
N LEU A 52 -11.85 3.08 -7.28
CA LEU A 52 -12.14 3.27 -5.85
C LEU A 52 -12.15 4.76 -5.47
N ALA A 53 -11.19 5.54 -5.97
CA ALA A 53 -11.13 6.98 -5.75
C ALA A 53 -12.33 7.73 -6.36
N GLN A 54 -12.70 7.41 -7.60
CA GLN A 54 -13.88 7.99 -8.26
C GLN A 54 -15.18 7.56 -7.58
N GLY A 55 -15.23 6.35 -7.02
CA GLY A 55 -16.36 5.83 -6.25
C GLY A 55 -16.77 6.77 -5.12
N LEU A 56 -15.79 7.42 -4.46
CA LEU A 56 -16.04 8.42 -3.43
C LEU A 56 -16.82 9.65 -3.93
N ASN A 57 -16.83 9.95 -5.22
CA ASN A 57 -17.62 11.07 -5.75
C ASN A 57 -19.11 10.72 -5.85
N SER A 58 -19.46 9.43 -5.88
CA SER A 58 -20.85 8.96 -5.93
C SER A 58 -21.39 8.64 -4.53
N GLN A 59 -22.68 8.88 -4.28
CA GLN A 59 -23.30 8.50 -3.01
C GLN A 59 -23.18 6.98 -2.75
N LYS A 60 -23.53 6.16 -3.74
CA LYS A 60 -23.48 4.69 -3.63
C LYS A 60 -22.05 4.17 -3.38
N GLY A 61 -21.06 4.78 -4.03
CA GLY A 61 -19.66 4.39 -3.82
C GLY A 61 -19.18 4.74 -2.42
N ARG A 62 -19.58 5.89 -1.87
CA ARG A 62 -19.33 6.21 -0.45
C ARG A 62 -19.99 5.18 0.47
N GLU A 63 -21.25 4.83 0.26
CA GLU A 63 -21.96 3.84 1.08
C GLU A 63 -21.24 2.48 1.10
N VAL A 64 -20.74 2.03 -0.06
CA VAL A 64 -19.96 0.78 -0.15
C VAL A 64 -18.63 0.91 0.60
N ILE A 65 -17.89 1.99 0.41
CA ILE A 65 -16.59 2.20 1.08
C ILE A 65 -16.79 2.30 2.60
N GLU A 66 -17.81 3.02 3.05
CA GLU A 66 -18.17 3.13 4.46
C GLU A 66 -18.52 1.77 5.06
N TRP A 67 -19.34 0.96 4.37
CA TRP A 67 -19.64 -0.40 4.79
C TRP A 67 -18.38 -1.29 4.87
N LEU A 68 -17.45 -1.16 3.92
CA LEU A 68 -16.16 -1.85 3.97
C LEU A 68 -15.33 -1.43 5.18
N MET A 69 -15.33 -0.14 5.54
CA MET A 69 -14.65 0.35 6.75
C MET A 69 -15.34 -0.15 8.03
N ASP A 70 -16.66 -0.28 8.01
CA ASP A 70 -17.42 -0.82 9.15
C ASP A 70 -17.02 -2.26 9.47
N ILE A 71 -16.84 -3.11 8.46
CA ILE A 71 -16.49 -4.53 8.65
C ILE A 71 -14.98 -4.77 8.85
N THR A 72 -14.12 -3.81 8.48
CA THR A 72 -12.66 -3.96 8.59
C THR A 72 -12.08 -3.19 9.77
N LEU A 73 -12.20 -1.87 9.80
CA LEU A 73 -11.52 -1.02 10.78
C LEU A 73 -12.38 -0.69 11.99
N ARG A 74 -13.69 -0.48 11.84
CA ARG A 74 -14.55 0.04 12.94
C ARG A 74 -15.14 -1.04 13.84
N GLN A 75 -14.90 -2.31 13.55
CA GLN A 75 -15.31 -3.37 14.46
C GLN A 75 -14.56 -3.25 15.80
N PRO A 76 -15.24 -3.51 16.93
CA PRO A 76 -14.59 -3.47 18.24
C PRO A 76 -13.51 -4.55 18.35
N PHE A 77 -12.36 -4.18 18.89
CA PHE A 77 -11.26 -5.11 19.15
C PHE A 77 -11.67 -6.11 20.25
N ARG A 78 -11.80 -7.39 19.89
CA ARG A 78 -12.17 -8.48 20.81
C ARG A 78 -11.15 -9.62 20.71
N ALA A 79 -9.97 -9.43 21.29
CA ALA A 79 -8.90 -10.42 21.20
C ALA A 79 -8.60 -11.17 22.51
N THR A 80 -9.36 -10.96 23.58
CA THR A 80 -9.09 -11.64 24.86
C THR A 80 -9.57 -13.09 24.82
N GLY A 81 -8.61 -14.02 24.79
CA GLY A 81 -8.84 -15.46 24.93
C GLY A 81 -8.75 -15.93 26.38
N LYS A 82 -9.03 -17.22 26.63
CA LYS A 82 -8.86 -17.87 27.94
C LYS A 82 -7.38 -18.20 28.22
N SER A 83 -6.57 -18.33 27.18
CA SER A 83 -5.12 -18.52 27.27
C SER A 83 -4.35 -17.44 26.51
N PHE A 84 -3.03 -17.38 26.73
CA PHE A 84 -2.15 -16.46 26.02
C PHE A 84 -2.11 -16.78 24.52
N GLU A 85 -2.03 -18.07 24.17
CA GLU A 85 -2.01 -18.55 22.78
C GLU A 85 -3.30 -18.20 22.06
N GLU A 86 -4.45 -18.40 22.71
CA GLU A 86 -5.75 -18.02 22.15
C GLU A 86 -5.83 -16.52 21.92
N THR A 87 -5.34 -15.71 22.86
CA THR A 87 -5.28 -14.25 22.73
C THR A 87 -4.39 -13.82 21.56
N ALA A 88 -3.24 -14.48 21.38
CA ALA A 88 -2.33 -14.22 20.26
C ALA A 88 -2.98 -14.52 18.91
N ILE A 89 -3.70 -15.64 18.79
CA ILE A 89 -4.42 -16.02 17.56
C ILE A 89 -5.54 -15.01 17.26
N LEU A 90 -6.34 -14.63 18.25
CA LEU A 90 -7.42 -13.66 18.06
C LEU A 90 -6.87 -12.27 17.67
N THR A 91 -5.73 -11.88 18.23
CA THR A 91 -5.04 -10.63 17.88
C THR A 91 -4.53 -10.66 16.44
N ALA A 92 -3.87 -11.75 16.03
CA ALA A 92 -3.38 -11.91 14.66
C ALA A 92 -4.51 -11.89 13.63
N ASN A 93 -5.63 -12.56 13.91
CA ASN A 93 -6.82 -12.50 13.05
C ASN A 93 -7.36 -11.07 12.93
N ARG A 94 -7.39 -10.32 14.03
CA ARG A 94 -7.87 -8.94 14.01
C ARG A 94 -6.95 -8.02 13.19
N GLN A 95 -5.64 -8.16 13.33
CA GLN A 95 -4.66 -7.45 12.50
C GLN A 95 -4.86 -7.76 11.01
N GLY A 96 -5.15 -9.02 10.66
CA GLY A 96 -5.46 -9.40 9.27
C GLY A 96 -6.69 -8.68 8.71
N ILE A 97 -7.76 -8.57 9.50
CA ILE A 97 -8.99 -7.87 9.11
C ILE A 97 -8.74 -6.36 8.96
N GLU A 98 -8.00 -5.74 9.89
CA GLU A 98 -7.66 -4.31 9.84
C GLU A 98 -6.78 -4.00 8.62
N GLY A 99 -5.81 -4.87 8.31
CA GLY A 99 -4.92 -4.72 7.16
C GLY A 99 -5.66 -4.65 5.82
N VAL A 100 -6.82 -5.32 5.68
CA VAL A 100 -7.66 -5.17 4.47
C VAL A 100 -8.17 -3.73 4.32
N GLY A 101 -8.63 -3.12 5.42
CA GLY A 101 -9.10 -1.73 5.42
C GLY A 101 -7.98 -0.76 5.08
N GLU A 102 -6.78 -0.97 5.64
CA GLU A 102 -5.59 -0.15 5.34
C GLU A 102 -5.22 -0.20 3.85
N VAL A 103 -5.24 -1.39 3.24
CA VAL A 103 -4.94 -1.57 1.80
C VAL A 103 -5.97 -0.84 0.92
N ILE A 104 -7.26 -0.91 1.27
CA ILE A 104 -8.32 -0.20 0.54
C ILE A 104 -8.11 1.32 0.60
N LEU A 105 -7.81 1.86 1.80
CA LEU A 105 -7.57 3.29 1.96
C LEU A 105 -6.31 3.76 1.22
N ALA A 106 -5.24 2.97 1.26
CA ALA A 106 -4.03 3.24 0.50
C ALA A 106 -4.29 3.24 -1.02
N ALA A 107 -5.10 2.30 -1.52
CA ALA A 107 -5.51 2.24 -2.92
C ALA A 107 -6.34 3.46 -3.34
N ILE A 108 -7.27 3.90 -2.49
CA ILE A 108 -8.05 5.12 -2.72
C ILE A 108 -7.13 6.33 -2.80
N ARG A 109 -6.17 6.47 -1.88
CA ARG A 109 -5.21 7.58 -1.88
C ARG A 109 -4.39 7.60 -3.16
N ARG A 110 -3.88 6.44 -3.58
CA ARG A 110 -3.17 6.29 -4.86
C ARG A 110 -4.06 6.71 -6.04
N GLY A 111 -5.32 6.27 -6.05
CA GLY A 111 -6.27 6.61 -7.09
C GLY A 111 -6.51 8.12 -7.20
N GLN A 112 -6.60 8.82 -6.07
CA GLN A 112 -6.69 10.29 -6.05
C GLN A 112 -5.45 10.94 -6.66
N GLU A 113 -4.26 10.49 -6.27
CA GLU A 113 -3.00 10.99 -6.84
C GLU A 113 -2.91 10.74 -8.35
N LEU A 114 -3.41 9.61 -8.85
CA LEU A 114 -3.46 9.32 -10.28
C LEU A 114 -4.40 10.26 -11.03
N ILE A 115 -5.56 10.57 -10.46
CA ILE A 115 -6.55 11.48 -11.07
C ILE A 115 -6.03 12.91 -11.07
N ASP A 116 -5.37 13.34 -9.99
CA ASP A 116 -4.86 14.72 -9.85
C ASP A 116 -3.64 15.01 -10.76
N ASN A 117 -2.90 13.96 -11.16
CA ASN A 117 -1.71 14.07 -12.02
C ASN A 117 -1.99 13.78 -13.51
N GLN A 118 -3.26 13.64 -13.90
CA GLN A 118 -3.70 13.56 -15.31
C GLN A 118 -4.04 14.94 -15.86
#